data_AF-A0A098VW30-F1
#
_entry.id   AF-A0A098VW30-F1
#
_cell.length_a   1.000
_cell.length_b   1.000
_cell.length_c   1.000
_cell.angle_alpha   90.00
_cell.angle_beta   90.00
_cell.angle_gamma   90.00
#
_symmetry.space_group_name_H-M   'P 1'
#
loop_
_entity.id
_entity.type
_entity.pdbx_description
1 polymer ?
#
loop_
_entity_poly.entity_id
_entity_poly.type
_entity_poly.pdbx_seq_one_letter_code
_entity_poly.pdbx_strand_id
1 'polypeptide(L)'
;MSSLSLESTSVSDNSSIQSEDGSAGYSPNSGSLKQFLFHSMTTELELMSNELDLLVKTASADKQPSFRNEMDSFYSIFERFLNQKDREKELDWYKINNLGPDKLIPYAELPAIEEDDAKICHLLSKLAVVKLNGGLGTSMGCVGPKSTIEIRDRMTILDLTIQQIEVQTACAYISR
;
A
#
# COMPACT_ATOMS: atom_id res chain seq x y z
N MET A 1 0.61 17.53 64.29
CA MET A 1 -0.17 16.29 64.52
C MET A 1 0.41 15.21 63.62
N SER A 2 0.96 14.15 64.25
CA SER A 2 1.51 12.87 63.75
C SER A 2 2.39 12.90 62.49
N SER A 3 3.70 12.63 62.47
CA SER A 3 4.50 11.52 63.04
C SER A 3 3.78 10.19 63.19
N LEU A 4 4.21 9.17 62.44
CA LEU A 4 4.38 7.80 62.94
C LEU A 4 5.20 6.99 61.92
N SER A 5 6.44 6.72 62.30
CA SER A 5 7.26 5.60 61.82
C SER A 5 6.65 4.26 62.27
N LEU A 6 6.95 3.16 61.58
CA LEU A 6 6.98 1.75 62.02
C LEU A 6 7.49 0.95 60.79
N GLU A 7 8.75 0.54 60.67
CA GLU A 7 9.52 -0.46 61.44
C GLU A 7 9.25 -1.91 61.00
N SER A 8 10.36 -2.62 60.85
CA SER A 8 10.59 -3.90 60.17
C SER A 8 9.89 -5.11 60.79
N THR A 9 9.59 -6.12 59.96
CA THR A 9 9.65 -7.51 60.42
C THR A 9 10.00 -8.46 59.28
N SER A 10 11.18 -9.06 59.42
CA SER A 10 11.64 -10.23 58.69
C SER A 10 10.84 -11.46 59.11
N VAL A 11 10.32 -12.21 58.14
CA VAL A 11 9.98 -13.62 58.35
C VAL A 11 10.75 -14.43 57.31
N SER A 12 11.79 -15.08 57.83
CA SER A 12 12.52 -16.19 57.27
C SER A 12 11.63 -17.43 57.24
N ASP A 13 11.50 -18.07 56.09
CA ASP A 13 11.28 -19.52 56.03
C ASP A 13 12.33 -20.14 55.12
N ASN A 14 13.11 -21.01 55.77
CA ASN A 14 14.23 -21.74 55.25
C ASN A 14 13.77 -23.20 55.16
N SER A 15 13.64 -23.74 53.95
CA SER A 15 13.57 -25.19 53.76
C SER A 15 14.48 -25.59 52.60
N SER A 16 15.73 -25.87 52.96
CA SER A 16 16.68 -26.60 52.14
C SER A 16 16.19 -28.03 51.92
N ILE A 17 15.90 -28.42 50.67
CA ILE A 17 16.06 -29.81 50.24
C ILE A 17 16.83 -29.83 48.92
N GLN A 18 18.05 -30.33 49.08
CA GLN A 18 19.01 -30.96 48.18
C GLN A 18 18.64 -31.12 46.69
N SER A 19 19.59 -30.66 45.88
CA SER A 19 19.89 -31.06 44.51
C SER A 19 20.01 -32.58 44.34
N GLU A 20 19.25 -33.15 43.41
CA GLU A 20 19.65 -34.34 42.65
C GLU A 20 19.37 -34.12 41.16
N ASP A 21 20.32 -34.63 40.37
CA ASP A 21 20.49 -34.48 38.93
C ASP A 21 19.32 -35.00 38.07
N GLY A 22 19.05 -34.29 36.98
CA GLY A 22 18.11 -34.72 35.96
C GLY A 22 17.86 -33.66 34.89
N SER A 23 18.92 -33.04 34.37
CA SER A 23 18.86 -32.11 33.24
C SER A 23 18.36 -32.84 31.98
N ALA A 24 17.07 -32.76 31.73
CA ALA A 24 16.52 -32.75 30.37
C ALA A 24 15.80 -31.41 30.19
N GLY A 25 16.60 -30.34 30.12
CA GLY A 25 16.10 -29.05 29.68
C GLY A 25 15.51 -29.19 28.28
N TYR A 26 14.18 -29.20 28.20
CA TYR A 26 13.47 -29.11 26.93
C TYR A 26 13.71 -27.70 26.37
N SER A 27 14.81 -27.55 25.63
CA SER A 27 15.00 -26.38 24.78
C SER A 27 14.01 -26.52 23.63
N PRO A 28 12.97 -25.66 23.51
CA PRO A 28 12.08 -25.72 22.37
C PRO A 28 12.92 -25.46 21.13
N ASN A 29 13.07 -26.52 20.34
CA ASN A 29 13.94 -26.55 19.19
C ASN A 29 13.48 -25.45 18.22
N SER A 30 14.28 -24.40 18.03
CA SER A 30 13.92 -23.22 17.22
C SER A 30 13.58 -23.57 15.77
N GLY A 31 14.02 -24.75 15.29
CA GLY A 31 13.62 -25.32 14.00
C GLY A 31 12.17 -25.78 13.95
N SER A 32 11.59 -26.28 15.06
CA SER A 32 10.19 -26.75 15.09
C SER A 32 9.19 -25.61 14.95
N LEU A 33 9.47 -24.45 15.55
CA LEU A 33 8.62 -23.28 15.45
C LEU A 33 8.68 -22.64 14.06
N LYS A 34 9.87 -22.55 13.45
CA LYS A 34 10.03 -22.06 12.07
C LYS A 34 9.34 -22.99 11.06
N GLN A 35 9.45 -24.30 11.25
CA GLN A 35 8.77 -25.28 10.41
C GLN A 35 7.24 -25.18 10.55
N PHE A 36 6.74 -25.01 11.78
CA PHE A 36 5.32 -24.82 12.04
C PHE A 36 4.78 -23.54 11.39
N LEU A 37 5.48 -22.41 11.56
CA LEU A 37 5.11 -21.14 10.93
C LEU A 37 5.09 -21.27 9.41
N PHE A 38 6.15 -21.83 8.81
CA PHE A 38 6.20 -22.06 7.37
C PHE A 38 5.02 -22.90 6.87
N HIS A 39 4.69 -23.99 7.58
CA HIS A 39 3.56 -24.85 7.22
C HIS A 39 2.20 -24.16 7.39
N SER A 40 2.05 -23.29 8.39
CA SER A 40 0.86 -22.45 8.57
C SER A 40 0.67 -21.53 7.36
N MET A 41 1.73 -20.86 6.91
CA MET A 41 1.68 -19.95 5.77
C MET A 41 1.35 -20.65 4.45
N THR A 42 1.95 -21.82 4.20
CA THR A 42 1.62 -22.61 3.00
C THR A 42 0.17 -23.07 3.01
N THR A 43 -0.35 -23.45 4.18
CA THR A 43 -1.75 -23.83 4.34
C THR A 43 -2.68 -22.64 4.05
N GLU A 44 -2.36 -21.45 4.56
CA GLU A 44 -3.12 -20.21 4.29
C GLU A 44 -3.14 -19.84 2.80
N LEU A 45 -2.02 -20.02 2.10
CA LEU A 45 -1.92 -19.79 0.66
C LEU A 45 -2.76 -20.78 -0.17
N GLU A 46 -2.71 -22.06 0.18
CA GLU A 46 -3.50 -23.10 -0.50
C GLU A 46 -5.01 -22.87 -0.29
N LEU A 47 -5.41 -22.56 0.94
CA LEU A 47 -6.80 -22.23 1.26
C LEU A 47 -7.28 -21.01 0.47
N MET A 48 -6.49 -19.93 0.44
CA MET A 48 -6.84 -18.73 -0.32
C MET A 48 -6.97 -19.01 -1.81
N SER A 49 -6.04 -19.77 -2.40
CA SER A 49 -6.11 -20.13 -3.83
C SER A 49 -7.39 -20.89 -4.16
N ASN A 50 -7.77 -21.87 -3.33
CA ASN A 50 -8.98 -22.65 -3.54
C ASN A 50 -10.26 -21.80 -3.46
N GLU A 51 -10.33 -20.89 -2.48
CA GLU A 51 -11.48 -19.98 -2.33
C GLU A 51 -11.58 -18.97 -3.48
N LEU A 52 -10.47 -18.46 -3.98
CA LEU A 52 -10.46 -17.57 -5.15
C LEU A 52 -10.95 -18.29 -6.41
N ASP A 53 -10.56 -19.56 -6.60
CA ASP A 53 -11.07 -20.38 -7.70
C ASP A 53 -12.59 -20.63 -7.61
N LEU A 54 -13.13 -20.80 -6.39
CA LEU A 54 -14.57 -20.86 -6.17
C LEU A 54 -15.25 -19.53 -6.49
N LEU A 55 -14.64 -18.42 -6.07
CA LEU A 55 -15.17 -17.08 -6.32
C LEU A 55 -15.23 -16.78 -7.83
N VAL A 56 -14.21 -17.18 -8.60
CA VAL A 56 -14.21 -17.02 -10.07
C VAL A 56 -15.39 -17.75 -10.71
N LYS A 57 -15.80 -18.92 -10.20
CA LYS A 57 -16.94 -19.67 -10.73
C LYS A 57 -18.29 -18.98 -10.51
N THR A 58 -18.39 -18.06 -9.54
CA THR A 58 -19.62 -17.29 -9.29
C THR A 58 -19.86 -16.17 -10.31
N ALA A 59 -18.82 -15.77 -11.05
CA ALA A 59 -18.94 -14.75 -12.08
C ALA A 59 -19.62 -15.30 -13.34
N SER A 60 -20.35 -14.42 -14.04
CA SER A 60 -20.90 -14.71 -15.38
C SER A 60 -19.79 -15.15 -16.34
N ALA A 61 -20.08 -16.13 -17.21
CA ALA A 61 -19.09 -16.74 -18.13
C ALA A 61 -18.24 -15.70 -18.89
N ASP A 62 -18.84 -14.61 -19.35
CA ASP A 62 -18.16 -13.55 -20.12
C ASP A 62 -17.11 -12.77 -19.30
N LYS A 63 -17.28 -12.69 -17.98
CA LYS A 63 -16.40 -11.93 -17.06
C LYS A 63 -15.41 -12.81 -16.30
N GLN A 64 -15.55 -14.13 -16.36
CA GLN A 64 -14.64 -15.06 -15.70
C GLN A 64 -13.16 -14.84 -16.07
N PRO A 65 -12.77 -14.62 -17.35
CA PRO A 65 -11.34 -14.44 -17.67
C PRO A 65 -10.76 -13.16 -17.08
N SER A 66 -11.48 -12.03 -17.12
CA SER A 66 -10.99 -10.77 -16.53
C SER A 66 -10.94 -10.86 -15.01
N PHE A 67 -11.98 -11.45 -14.40
CA PHE A 67 -12.06 -11.59 -12.96
C PHE A 67 -11.02 -12.58 -12.42
N ARG A 68 -10.68 -13.65 -13.15
CA ARG A 68 -9.55 -14.52 -12.82
C ARG A 68 -8.23 -13.75 -12.77
N ASN A 69 -7.95 -12.91 -13.77
CA ASN A 69 -6.72 -12.09 -13.76
C ASN A 69 -6.66 -11.15 -12.54
N GLU A 70 -7.81 -10.60 -12.12
CA GLU A 70 -7.91 -9.80 -10.90
C GLU A 70 -7.63 -10.65 -9.65
N MET A 71 -8.18 -11.86 -9.56
CA MET A 71 -7.94 -12.77 -8.43
C MET A 71 -6.48 -13.26 -8.38
N ASP A 72 -5.85 -13.53 -9.52
CA ASP A 72 -4.43 -13.90 -9.61
C ASP A 72 -3.54 -12.73 -9.16
N SER A 73 -3.90 -11.50 -9.54
CA SER A 73 -3.21 -10.28 -9.08
C SER A 73 -3.36 -10.07 -7.58
N PHE A 74 -4.56 -10.29 -7.04
CA PHE A 74 -4.81 -10.25 -5.60
C PHE A 74 -4.00 -11.32 -4.86
N TYR A 75 -3.99 -12.55 -5.38
CA TYR A 75 -3.21 -13.66 -4.83
C TYR A 75 -1.73 -13.32 -4.74
N SER A 76 -1.14 -12.72 -5.78
CA SER A 76 0.27 -12.29 -5.75
C SER A 76 0.54 -11.27 -4.63
N ILE A 77 -0.39 -10.33 -4.39
CA ILE A 77 -0.26 -9.34 -3.32
C ILE A 77 -0.40 -10.01 -1.94
N PHE A 78 -1.36 -10.95 -1.81
CA PHE A 78 -1.58 -11.71 -0.59
C PHE A 78 -0.38 -12.60 -0.23
N GLU A 79 0.18 -13.29 -1.22
CA GLU A 79 1.41 -14.08 -1.06
C GLU A 79 2.57 -13.21 -0.61
N ARG A 80 2.76 -12.04 -1.25
CA ARG A 80 3.77 -11.09 -0.84
C ARG A 80 3.53 -10.58 0.59
N PHE A 81 2.29 -10.30 0.95
CA PHE A 81 1.91 -9.85 2.29
C PHE A 81 2.29 -10.89 3.34
N LEU A 82 1.90 -12.16 3.15
CA LEU A 82 2.27 -13.24 4.05
C LEU A 82 3.80 -13.34 4.16
N ASN A 83 4.52 -13.42 3.04
CA ASN A 83 5.98 -13.51 3.03
C ASN A 83 6.69 -12.33 3.74
N GLN A 84 6.03 -11.18 3.88
CA GLN A 84 6.55 -9.96 4.51
C GLN A 84 5.97 -9.69 5.90
N LYS A 85 4.92 -10.41 6.33
CA LYS A 85 4.19 -10.14 7.58
C LYS A 85 5.09 -10.20 8.82
N ASP A 86 5.99 -11.19 8.87
CA ASP A 86 6.94 -11.38 9.97
C ASP A 86 8.34 -10.84 9.64
N ARG A 87 8.53 -10.34 8.42
CA ARG A 87 9.75 -9.69 7.98
C ARG A 87 9.47 -8.21 7.91
N GLU A 88 9.50 -7.54 9.06
CA GLU A 88 9.64 -6.08 9.09
C GLU A 88 10.90 -5.73 8.30
N LYS A 89 10.71 -5.42 7.02
CA LYS A 89 11.75 -4.84 6.20
C LYS A 89 11.79 -3.38 6.59
N GLU A 90 12.20 -3.13 7.84
CA GLU A 90 12.39 -1.80 8.34
C GLU A 90 13.32 -1.09 7.39
N LEU A 91 12.89 0.09 6.97
CA LEU A 91 13.65 0.89 6.07
C LEU A 91 14.89 1.36 6.84
N ASP A 92 16.07 0.89 6.42
CA ASP A 92 17.33 1.30 7.03
C ASP A 92 17.53 2.80 6.82
N TRP A 93 17.26 3.57 7.88
CA TRP A 93 17.27 5.03 7.85
C TRP A 93 18.62 5.59 7.38
N TYR A 94 19.72 4.89 7.68
CA TYR A 94 21.06 5.31 7.29
C TYR A 94 21.37 5.10 5.81
N LYS A 95 20.59 4.25 5.12
CA LYS A 95 20.68 4.10 3.65
C LYS A 95 19.89 5.18 2.91
N ILE A 96 19.01 5.92 3.59
CA ILE A 96 18.31 7.05 2.99
C ILE A 96 19.32 8.17 2.77
N ASN A 97 19.43 8.61 1.53
CA ASN A 97 20.25 9.75 1.15
C ASN A 97 19.39 10.72 0.35
N ASN A 98 19.72 12.01 0.45
CA ASN A 98 19.09 13.02 -0.41
C ASN A 98 19.37 12.68 -1.87
N LEU A 99 18.40 12.94 -2.74
CA LEU A 99 18.61 12.82 -4.19
C LEU A 99 19.69 13.83 -4.61
N GLY A 100 20.59 13.39 -5.50
CA GLY A 100 21.57 14.27 -6.10
C GLY A 100 20.91 15.35 -6.98
N PRO A 101 21.62 16.46 -7.25
CA PRO A 101 21.10 17.57 -8.07
C PRO A 101 20.81 17.14 -9.53
N ASP A 102 21.43 16.06 -9.99
CA ASP A 102 21.19 15.43 -11.28
C ASP A 102 19.81 14.73 -11.39
N LYS A 103 19.22 14.33 -10.26
CA LYS A 103 17.93 13.61 -10.21
C LYS A 103 16.75 14.51 -9.87
N LEU A 104 17.01 15.76 -9.45
CA LEU A 104 15.99 16.74 -9.09
C LEU A 104 16.30 18.05 -9.81
N ILE A 105 15.64 18.23 -10.96
CA ILE A 105 15.81 19.42 -11.79
C ILE A 105 14.75 20.45 -11.39
N PRO A 106 15.13 21.67 -10.95
CA PRO A 106 14.18 22.74 -10.68
C PRO A 106 13.37 23.11 -11.92
N TYR A 107 12.08 23.41 -11.75
CA TYR A 107 11.19 23.77 -12.88
C TYR A 107 11.73 24.96 -13.70
N ALA A 108 12.35 25.94 -13.05
CA ALA A 108 12.92 27.13 -13.71
C ALA A 108 14.12 26.82 -14.62
N GLU A 109 14.76 25.66 -14.45
CA GLU A 109 15.90 25.22 -15.27
C GLU A 109 15.46 24.34 -16.46
N LEU A 110 14.17 23.99 -16.54
CA LEU A 110 13.65 23.27 -17.69
C LEU A 110 13.77 24.15 -18.94
N PRO A 111 14.17 23.56 -20.08
CA PRO A 111 14.28 24.32 -21.32
C PRO A 111 12.92 24.91 -21.68
N ALA A 112 12.90 26.21 -21.96
CA ALA A 112 11.73 26.84 -22.52
C ALA A 112 11.40 26.17 -23.86
N ILE A 113 10.12 25.84 -24.07
CA ILE A 113 9.65 25.34 -25.34
C ILE A 113 9.62 26.55 -26.28
N GLU A 114 10.32 26.47 -27.41
CA GLU A 114 10.17 27.46 -28.49
C GLU A 114 8.70 27.54 -28.89
N GLU A 115 8.18 28.75 -29.16
CA GLU A 115 6.81 29.00 -29.64
C GLU A 115 6.61 28.50 -31.09
N ASP A 116 6.90 27.23 -31.31
CA ASP A 116 6.71 26.49 -32.54
C ASP A 116 5.54 25.53 -32.36
N ASP A 117 4.38 25.96 -32.85
CA ASP A 117 3.13 25.21 -32.80
C ASP A 117 3.29 23.79 -33.36
N ALA A 118 4.12 23.58 -34.39
CA ALA A 118 4.31 22.26 -34.98
C ALA A 118 5.02 21.29 -34.01
N LYS A 119 6.02 21.76 -33.27
CA LYS A 119 6.70 20.98 -32.23
C LYS A 119 5.77 20.66 -31.06
N ILE A 120 4.98 21.65 -30.62
CA ILE A 120 4.01 21.47 -29.53
C ILE A 120 2.95 20.43 -29.91
N CYS A 121 2.37 20.55 -31.11
CA CYS A 121 1.41 19.57 -31.63
C CYS A 121 1.98 18.15 -31.67
N HIS A 122 3.23 18.01 -32.12
CA HIS A 122 3.89 16.71 -32.17
C HIS A 122 4.07 16.08 -30.79
N LEU A 123 4.47 16.87 -29.78
CA LEU A 123 4.61 16.39 -28.40
C LEU A 123 3.26 16.00 -27.80
N LEU A 124 2.23 16.85 -27.97
CA LEU A 124 0.87 16.59 -27.47
C LEU A 124 0.26 15.34 -28.12
N SER A 125 0.56 15.05 -29.38
CA SER A 125 0.08 13.83 -30.06
C SER A 125 0.55 12.53 -29.40
N LYS A 126 1.61 12.59 -28.57
CA LYS A 126 2.17 11.45 -27.82
C LYS A 126 1.76 11.44 -26.35
N LEU A 127 1.11 12.50 -25.87
CA LEU A 127 0.76 12.66 -24.47
C LEU A 127 -0.58 11.99 -24.16
N ALA A 128 -0.61 11.13 -23.14
CA ALA A 128 -1.83 10.60 -22.55
C ALA A 128 -2.03 11.19 -21.15
N VAL A 129 -3.22 11.74 -20.89
CA VAL A 129 -3.61 12.25 -19.56
C VAL A 129 -4.47 11.21 -18.85
N VAL A 130 -4.00 10.70 -17.71
CA VAL A 130 -4.74 9.76 -16.88
C VAL A 130 -5.15 10.44 -15.57
N LYS A 131 -6.44 10.35 -15.23
CA LYS A 131 -6.98 10.81 -13.95
C LYS A 131 -7.47 9.64 -13.12
N LEU A 132 -6.95 9.51 -11.90
CA LEU A 132 -7.38 8.49 -10.95
C LEU A 132 -8.71 8.91 -10.32
N ASN A 133 -9.78 8.15 -10.59
CA ASN A 133 -11.14 8.48 -10.15
C ASN A 133 -11.80 7.39 -9.28
N GLY A 134 -11.00 6.60 -8.56
CA GLY A 134 -11.51 5.56 -7.65
C GLY A 134 -12.04 6.11 -6.32
N GLY A 135 -11.81 7.39 -6.01
CA GLY A 135 -12.20 8.01 -4.75
C GLY A 135 -13.67 8.43 -4.74
N LEU A 136 -14.38 8.10 -3.66
CA LEU A 136 -15.76 8.51 -3.42
C LEU A 136 -15.82 9.84 -2.65
N GLY A 137 -16.89 10.61 -2.86
CA GLY A 137 -17.18 11.87 -2.18
C GLY A 137 -17.72 11.73 -0.75
N THR A 138 -17.67 10.52 -0.17
CA THR A 138 -18.29 10.20 1.12
C THR A 138 -17.75 11.03 2.29
N SER A 139 -16.45 11.37 2.28
CA SER A 139 -15.86 12.25 3.28
C SER A 139 -16.44 13.67 3.27
N MET A 140 -17.07 14.07 2.16
CA MET A 140 -17.72 15.37 1.98
C MET A 140 -19.25 15.27 2.11
N GLY A 141 -19.80 14.11 2.51
CA GLY A 141 -21.25 13.89 2.59
C GLY A 141 -21.93 13.74 1.22
N CYS A 142 -21.16 13.61 0.13
CA CYS A 142 -21.69 13.41 -1.20
C CYS A 142 -21.80 11.92 -1.53
N VAL A 143 -22.80 11.58 -2.35
CA VAL A 143 -22.97 10.23 -2.90
C VAL A 143 -22.34 10.18 -4.29
N GLY A 144 -21.45 9.22 -4.52
CA GLY A 144 -20.81 8.98 -5.82
C GLY A 144 -19.33 9.37 -5.90
N PRO A 145 -18.74 9.32 -7.11
CA PRO A 145 -17.33 9.65 -7.34
C PRO A 145 -17.01 11.09 -6.96
N LYS A 146 -15.83 11.32 -6.39
CA LYS A 146 -15.39 12.67 -6.00
C LYS A 146 -15.28 13.61 -7.21
N SER A 147 -14.99 13.08 -8.41
CA SER A 147 -14.89 13.89 -9.63
C SER A 147 -16.19 14.55 -10.06
N THR A 148 -17.35 14.00 -9.65
CA THR A 148 -18.69 14.45 -10.05
C THR A 148 -19.23 15.54 -9.12
N ILE A 149 -18.45 15.93 -8.12
CA ILE A 149 -18.82 17.02 -7.22
C ILE A 149 -18.71 18.35 -7.97
N GLU A 150 -19.78 19.15 -7.91
CA GLU A 150 -19.80 20.51 -8.44
C GLU A 150 -18.90 21.43 -7.59
N ILE A 151 -18.04 22.20 -8.25
CA ILE A 151 -17.12 23.13 -7.59
C ILE A 151 -17.51 24.59 -7.86
N ARG A 152 -17.67 24.95 -9.13
CA ARG A 152 -17.91 26.34 -9.55
C ARG A 152 -18.77 26.34 -10.80
N ASP A 153 -19.69 27.29 -10.90
CA ASP A 153 -20.51 27.53 -12.11
C ASP A 153 -21.24 26.26 -12.60
N ARG A 154 -21.66 25.41 -11.66
CA ARG A 154 -22.27 24.09 -11.92
C ARG A 154 -21.38 23.13 -12.73
N MET A 155 -20.07 23.35 -12.71
CA MET A 155 -19.08 22.46 -13.32
C MET A 155 -18.48 21.54 -12.26
N THR A 156 -18.31 20.28 -12.63
CA THR A 156 -17.63 19.28 -11.83
C THR A 156 -16.12 19.31 -12.05
N ILE A 157 -15.35 18.62 -11.20
CA ILE A 157 -13.90 18.44 -11.41
C ILE A 157 -13.62 17.81 -12.78
N LEU A 158 -14.47 16.86 -13.18
CA LEU A 158 -14.34 16.17 -14.46
C LEU A 158 -14.57 17.14 -15.62
N ASP A 159 -15.60 17.99 -15.55
CA ASP A 159 -15.90 18.98 -16.59
C ASP A 159 -14.75 19.97 -16.76
N LEU A 160 -14.19 20.47 -15.64
CA LEU A 160 -13.03 21.36 -15.66
C LEU A 160 -11.80 20.71 -16.28
N THR A 161 -11.59 19.41 -16.03
CA THR A 161 -10.46 18.66 -16.62
C THR A 161 -10.64 18.50 -18.12
N ILE A 162 -11.86 18.19 -18.57
CA ILE A 162 -12.18 18.04 -19.99
C ILE A 162 -11.97 19.38 -20.70
N GLN A 163 -12.48 20.49 -20.16
CA GLN A 163 -12.29 21.82 -20.73
C GLN A 163 -10.81 22.20 -20.88
N GLN A 164 -9.97 21.88 -19.88
CA GLN A 164 -8.53 22.12 -19.97
C GLN A 164 -7.89 21.38 -21.15
N ILE A 165 -8.27 20.11 -21.34
CA ILE A 165 -7.73 19.29 -22.44
C ILE A 165 -8.27 19.76 -23.80
N GLU A 166 -9.55 20.10 -23.87
CA GLU A 166 -10.18 20.59 -25.11
C GLU A 166 -9.55 21.89 -25.58
N VAL A 167 -9.40 22.88 -24.69
CA VAL A 167 -8.75 24.17 -25.04
C VAL A 167 -7.33 23.93 -25.53
N GLN A 168 -6.57 23.07 -24.85
CA GLN A 168 -5.17 22.82 -25.20
C GLN A 168 -5.01 22.02 -26.51
N THR A 169 -5.98 21.18 -26.84
CA THR A 169 -6.02 20.43 -28.12
C THR A 169 -6.56 21.29 -29.27
N ALA A 170 -7.49 22.19 -29.00
CA ALA A 170 -8.08 23.10 -30.00
C ALA A 170 -7.08 24.15 -30.49
N CYS A 171 -6.23 24.71 -29.61
CA CYS A 171 -5.15 25.61 -30.01
C CYS A 171 -4.17 24.93 -30.99
N ALA A 172 -3.90 23.63 -30.84
CA ALA A 172 -3.10 22.86 -31.77
C ALA A 172 -3.76 22.65 -33.16
N TYR A 173 -5.08 22.80 -33.26
CA TYR A 173 -5.86 22.58 -34.48
C TYR A 173 -6.16 23.87 -35.27
N ILE A 174 -6.21 25.01 -34.58
CA ILE A 174 -6.55 26.32 -35.18
C ILE A 174 -5.34 26.99 -35.85
N SER A 175 -4.10 26.60 -35.50
CA SER A 175 -2.87 27.07 -36.17
C SER A 175 -2.57 26.39 -37.52
N ARG A 176 -3.57 25.80 -38.19
CA ARG A 176 -3.47 25.20 -39.54
C ARG A 176 -4.21 26.01 -40.59
#